data_AF-A0A7S4QV25-F1
#
_entry.id   AF-A0A7S4QV25-F1
#
_cell.length_a   1.000
_cell.length_b   1.000
_cell.length_c   1.000
_cell.angle_alpha   90.00
_cell.angle_beta   90.00
_cell.angle_gamma   90.00
#
_symmetry.space_group_name_H-M   'P 1'
#
loop_
_entity.id
_entity.type
_entity.pdbx_description
1 polymer ?
#
loop_
_entity_poly.entity_id
_entity_poly.type
_entity_poly.pdbx_seq_one_letter_code
_entity_poly.pdbx_strand_id
1 'polypeptide(L)'
;MVLEDTSERRIHRPSNSNTNPVCYYTDVKLGLYLVRGDSMVLLGEVEESYGGDNEEENNRMVGCMKRLSLEEFEKMLEESKIGTEEEEEDTTTLIWDFDTDLVA
;
A
#
# COMPACT_ATOMS: atom_id res chain seq x y z
N MET A 1 -10.22 -12.71 -14.49
CA MET A 1 -11.14 -11.78 -13.80
C MET A 1 -11.20 -10.48 -14.57
N VAL A 2 -12.37 -9.85 -14.65
CA VAL A 2 -12.55 -8.54 -15.29
C VAL A 2 -12.98 -7.57 -14.18
N LEU A 3 -12.24 -6.48 -14.02
CA LEU A 3 -12.48 -5.46 -13.00
C LEU A 3 -12.82 -4.14 -13.68
N GLU A 4 -13.95 -3.56 -13.32
CA GLU A 4 -14.39 -2.23 -13.77
C GLU A 4 -13.99 -1.17 -12.75
N ASP A 5 -13.80 0.08 -13.19
CA ASP A 5 -13.39 1.22 -12.34
C ASP A 5 -12.19 0.97 -11.42
N THR A 6 -11.26 0.13 -11.90
CA THR A 6 -10.10 -0.36 -11.14
C THR A 6 -9.14 0.78 -10.80
N SER A 7 -8.60 0.73 -9.58
CA SER A 7 -7.44 1.54 -9.17
C SER A 7 -6.37 0.69 -8.49
N GLU A 8 -5.11 1.00 -8.79
CA GLU A 8 -3.97 0.49 -8.06
C GLU A 8 -3.73 1.38 -6.84
N ARG A 9 -3.79 0.81 -5.63
CA ARG A 9 -3.43 1.51 -4.40
C ARG A 9 -1.99 1.16 -4.01
N ARG A 10 -1.12 2.17 -3.99
CA ARG A 10 0.25 2.03 -3.46
C ARG A 10 0.26 2.48 -2.01
N ILE A 11 0.86 1.67 -1.13
CA ILE A 11 0.87 1.89 0.33
C ILE A 11 2.32 1.92 0.80
N HIS A 12 2.68 2.92 1.61
CA HIS A 12 3.97 3.01 2.27
C HIS A 12 3.77 3.15 3.78
N ARG A 13 4.35 2.23 4.55
CA ARG A 13 4.41 2.29 6.01
C ARG A 13 5.87 2.55 6.42
N PRO A 14 6.21 3.75 6.93
CA PRO A 14 7.56 4.03 7.39
C PRO A 14 7.88 3.19 8.64
N SER A 15 9.08 2.60 8.68
CA SER A 15 9.52 1.73 9.78
C SER A 15 9.98 2.50 11.04
N ASN A 16 10.32 3.79 10.90
CA ASN A 16 11.17 4.50 11.87
C ASN A 16 10.47 5.55 12.75
N SER A 17 9.23 5.32 13.20
CA SER A 17 8.63 6.19 14.20
C SER A 17 8.39 5.45 15.52
N ASN A 18 9.09 5.87 16.58
CA ASN A 18 8.83 5.52 17.98
C ASN A 18 7.42 5.97 18.47
N THR A 19 6.63 6.56 17.60
CA THR A 19 5.23 6.98 17.76
C THR A 19 4.42 6.42 16.59
N ASN A 20 3.15 6.09 16.81
CA ASN A 20 2.22 5.47 15.84
C ASN A 20 2.55 5.78 14.36
N PRO A 21 3.08 4.82 13.57
CA PRO A 21 3.51 5.08 12.20
C PRO A 21 2.31 5.44 11.34
N VAL A 22 2.31 6.66 10.82
CA VAL A 22 1.32 7.12 9.84
C VAL A 22 1.56 6.35 8.55
N CYS A 23 0.52 5.69 8.05
CA CYS A 23 0.58 4.95 6.80
C CYS A 23 0.18 5.89 5.65
N TYR A 24 0.97 5.96 4.58
CA TYR A 24 0.69 6.81 3.44
C TYR A 24 0.20 5.97 2.26
N TYR A 25 -0.71 6.51 1.46
CA TYR A 25 -1.17 5.83 0.25
C TYR A 25 -1.47 6.78 -0.90
N THR A 26 -1.46 6.26 -2.12
CA THR A 26 -1.96 6.94 -3.31
C THR A 26 -2.70 5.96 -4.21
N ASP A 27 -3.71 6.45 -4.94
CA ASP A 27 -4.55 5.65 -5.83
C ASP A 27 -4.32 6.08 -7.29
N VAL A 28 -3.90 5.14 -8.13
CA VAL A 28 -3.72 5.34 -9.57
C VAL A 28 -4.90 4.73 -10.30
N LYS A 29 -5.62 5.53 -11.10
CA LYS A 29 -6.79 5.06 -11.85
C LYS A 29 -6.35 4.23 -13.06
N LEU A 30 -6.88 3.01 -13.16
CA LEU A 30 -6.61 2.05 -14.24
C LEU A 30 -7.83 1.84 -15.16
N GLY A 31 -9.05 1.98 -14.64
CA GLY A 31 -10.29 1.78 -15.40
C GLY A 31 -10.61 0.29 -15.58
N LEU A 32 -10.74 -0.18 -16.83
CA LEU A 32 -11.03 -1.59 -17.11
C LEU A 32 -9.73 -2.43 -17.06
N TYR A 33 -9.68 -3.41 -16.15
CA TYR A 33 -8.49 -4.24 -15.95
C TYR A 33 -8.82 -5.74 -16.06
N LEU A 34 -8.08 -6.47 -16.90
CA LEU A 34 -8.21 -7.92 -17.06
C LEU A 34 -7.08 -8.63 -16.34
N VAL A 35 -7.41 -9.39 -15.30
CA VAL A 35 -6.44 -10.15 -14.49
C VAL A 35 -6.49 -11.63 -14.88
N ARG A 36 -5.33 -12.20 -15.20
CA ARG A 36 -5.16 -13.64 -15.42
C ARG A 36 -5.14 -14.37 -14.08
N GLY A 37 -5.83 -15.52 -13.97
CA GLY A 37 -6.06 -16.18 -12.67
C GLY A 37 -4.81 -16.68 -11.94
N ASP A 38 -3.71 -16.90 -12.66
CA ASP A 38 -2.41 -17.29 -12.09
C ASP A 38 -1.64 -16.13 -11.45
N SER A 39 -2.07 -14.89 -11.69
CA SER A 39 -1.44 -13.68 -11.13
C SER A 39 -2.14 -13.20 -9.85
N MET A 40 -3.18 -13.90 -9.39
CA MET A 40 -3.97 -13.52 -8.23
C MET A 40 -3.46 -14.26 -6.99
N VAL A 41 -3.18 -13.51 -5.93
CA VAL A 41 -2.79 -14.09 -4.63
C VAL A 41 -4.02 -14.25 -3.73
N LEU A 42 -4.73 -13.17 -3.43
CA LEU A 42 -5.94 -13.16 -2.61
C LEU A 42 -6.97 -12.17 -3.17
N LEU A 43 -8.25 -12.47 -2.97
CA LEU A 43 -9.38 -11.62 -3.34
C LEU A 43 -10.46 -11.70 -2.24
N GLY A 44 -11.08 -10.56 -1.92
CA GLY A 44 -12.20 -10.47 -0.99
C GLY A 44 -13.07 -9.26 -1.29
N GLU A 45 -14.33 -9.31 -0.84
CA GLU A 45 -15.25 -8.19 -0.90
C GLU A 45 -14.85 -7.12 0.12
N VAL A 46 -14.87 -5.85 -0.27
CA VAL A 46 -14.53 -4.71 0.59
C VAL A 46 -15.81 -3.94 0.90
N GLU A 47 -16.06 -3.66 2.18
CA GLU A 47 -17.19 -2.83 2.59
C GLU A 47 -16.90 -1.35 2.32
N GLU A 48 -17.79 -0.64 1.63
CA GLU A 48 -17.63 0.79 1.27
C GLU A 48 -17.65 1.76 2.48
N SER A 49 -17.95 1.27 3.68
CA SER A 49 -18.31 2.09 4.85
C SER A 49 -17.14 2.77 5.59
N TYR A 50 -15.88 2.60 5.14
CA TYR A 50 -14.70 3.14 5.85
C TYR A 50 -13.87 4.18 5.09
N GLY A 51 -14.29 4.61 3.90
CA GLY A 51 -13.51 5.50 3.02
C GLY A 51 -14.14 6.84 2.67
N GLY A 52 -15.17 7.29 3.41
CA GLY A 52 -15.85 8.56 3.14
C GLY A 52 -15.01 9.78 3.52
N ASP A 53 -14.96 10.76 2.61
CA ASP A 53 -14.29 12.06 2.67
C ASP A 53 -14.76 12.99 3.82
N ASN A 54 -14.80 12.52 5.07
CA ASN A 54 -14.95 13.35 6.26
C ASN A 54 -13.58 13.46 6.94
N GLU A 55 -12.78 14.41 6.44
CA GLU A 55 -11.38 14.60 6.81
C GLU A 55 -11.10 15.00 8.27
N GLU A 56 -12.07 15.17 9.18
CA GLU A 56 -11.75 15.82 10.47
C GLU A 56 -12.23 15.20 11.81
N GLU A 57 -13.15 14.23 11.92
CA GLU A 57 -13.69 13.93 13.28
C GLU A 57 -13.74 12.48 13.79
N ASN A 58 -13.48 11.44 12.99
CA ASN A 58 -13.57 10.04 13.48
C ASN A 58 -12.23 9.32 13.65
N ASN A 59 -11.15 10.06 13.94
CA ASN A 59 -9.81 9.51 14.11
C ASN A 59 -9.57 8.88 15.50
N ARG A 60 -10.48 8.02 15.95
CA ARG A 60 -10.27 7.13 17.09
C ARG A 60 -10.62 5.71 16.69
N MET A 61 -9.56 4.93 16.40
CA MET A 61 -9.49 3.46 16.53
C MET A 61 -9.48 2.60 15.25
N VAL A 62 -9.31 3.16 14.05
CA VAL A 62 -8.84 2.39 12.88
C VAL A 62 -7.78 3.23 12.17
N GLY A 63 -6.58 2.69 12.01
CA GLY A 63 -5.37 3.41 11.57
C GLY A 63 -5.64 4.27 10.34
N CYS A 64 -5.63 5.60 10.53
CA CYS A 64 -5.82 6.56 9.46
C CYS A 64 -4.66 6.46 8.47
N MET A 65 -4.94 6.00 7.26
CA MET A 65 -3.98 6.12 6.16
C MET A 65 -4.10 7.53 5.60
N LYS A 66 -2.97 8.23 5.43
CA LYS A 66 -2.91 9.55 4.82
C LYS A 66 -2.78 9.42 3.31
N ARG A 67 -3.73 10.00 2.57
CA ARG A 67 -3.68 10.06 1.11
C ARG A 67 -2.65 11.11 0.68
N LEU A 68 -1.86 10.79 -0.33
CA LEU A 68 -0.93 11.71 -1.00
C LEU A 68 -1.23 11.75 -2.50
N SER A 69 -0.82 12.84 -3.15
CA SER A 69 -0.72 12.86 -4.62
C SER A 69 0.35 11.88 -5.09
N LEU A 70 0.28 11.48 -6.35
CA LEU A 70 1.26 10.55 -6.93
C LEU A 70 2.68 11.14 -6.87
N GLU A 71 2.82 12.43 -7.21
CA GLU A 71 4.11 13.14 -7.20
C GLU A 71 4.71 13.22 -5.79
N GLU A 72 3.89 13.53 -4.78
CA GLU A 72 4.34 13.55 -3.37
C GLU A 72 4.73 12.16 -2.87
N PHE A 73 3.98 11.13 -3.28
CA PHE A 73 4.25 9.75 -2.90
C PHE A 73 5.55 9.24 -3.52
N GLU A 74 5.79 9.54 -4.80
CA GLU A 74 7.03 9.18 -5.51
C GLU A 74 8.24 9.88 -4.88
N LYS A 75 8.14 11.18 -4.60
CA LYS A 75 9.19 11.94 -3.93
C LYS A 75 9.54 11.37 -2.55
N MET A 76 8.53 10.99 -1.76
CA MET A 76 8.74 10.35 -0.45
C MET A 76 9.46 9.00 -0.58
N LEU A 77 9.16 8.22 -1.62
CA LEU A 77 9.87 6.96 -1.89
C LEU A 77 11.33 7.20 -2.32
N GLU A 78 11.60 8.26 -3.06
CA GLU A 78 12.97 8.64 -3.43
C GLU A 78 13.79 9.10 -2.21
N GLU A 79 13.22 9.98 -1.38
CA GLU A 79 13.88 10.46 -0.15
C GLU A 79 14.16 9.32 0.84
N SER A 80 13.26 8.35 0.96
CA SER A 80 13.48 7.17 1.79
C SER A 80 14.57 6.24 1.26
N LYS A 81 14.74 6.12 -0.07
CA LYS A 81 15.84 5.34 -0.67
C LYS A 81 17.19 6.02 -0.50
N ILE A 82 17.26 7.34 -0.69
CA ILE A 82 18.51 8.11 -0.56
C ILE A 82 19.03 8.09 0.88
N GLY A 83 18.14 8.02 1.88
CA GLY A 83 18.53 7.88 3.29
C GLY A 83 19.07 6.50 3.69
N THR A 84 18.94 5.47 2.84
CA THR A 84 19.36 4.09 3.11
C THR A 84 20.63 3.69 2.34
N GLU A 85 21.26 4.60 1.60
CA GLU A 85 22.54 4.31 0.93
C GLU A 85 23.75 4.21 1.88
N GLU A 86 23.57 4.48 3.19
CA GLU A 86 24.59 4.23 4.23
C GLU A 86 24.37 2.92 5.02
N GLU A 87 23.25 2.22 4.83
CA GLU A 87 23.00 0.90 5.44
C GLU A 87 22.57 -0.10 4.36
N GLU A 88 23.58 -0.70 3.69
CA GLU A 88 23.45 -1.97 2.99
C GLU A 88 22.96 -3.06 3.98
N GLU A 89 21.65 -3.25 4.10
CA GLU A 89 21.08 -4.54 4.47
C GLU A 89 19.93 -4.87 3.50
N ASP A 90 20.27 -5.67 2.49
CA ASP A 90 19.40 -6.66 1.87
C ASP A 90 17.91 -6.29 1.74
N THR A 91 17.59 -5.31 0.88
CA THR A 91 16.29 -5.32 0.21
C THR A 91 16.28 -6.42 -0.85
N THR A 92 16.45 -7.67 -0.40
CA THR A 92 16.14 -8.84 -1.21
C THR A 92 14.76 -8.61 -1.78
N THR A 93 14.65 -8.65 -3.10
CA THR A 93 13.38 -8.61 -3.81
C THR A 93 12.48 -9.63 -3.10
N LEU A 94 11.41 -9.18 -2.46
CA LEU A 94 10.55 -10.05 -1.66
C LEU A 94 9.88 -11.05 -2.61
N ILE A 95 10.50 -12.21 -2.78
CA ILE A 95 9.96 -13.32 -3.56
C ILE A 95 8.98 -14.01 -2.62
N TRP A 96 7.69 -13.71 -2.79
CA TRP A 96 6.62 -14.47 -2.16
C TRP A 96 6.60 -15.89 -2.74
N ASP A 97 6.82 -16.89 -1.90
CA ASP A 97 6.65 -18.31 -2.26
C ASP A 97 5.63 -18.94 -1.31
N PHE A 98 4.39 -19.03 -1.82
CA PHE A 98 3.21 -19.47 -1.06
C PHE A 98 3.38 -20.83 -0.42
N ASP A 99 4.12 -21.74 -1.07
CA ASP A 99 4.30 -23.11 -0.58
C ASP A 99 5.25 -23.17 0.63
N THR A 100 6.19 -22.24 0.75
CA THR A 100 7.13 -22.16 1.88
C THR A 100 6.66 -21.21 2.99
N ASP A 101 5.99 -20.11 2.65
CA ASP A 101 5.67 -19.04 3.60
C ASP A 101 4.49 -19.37 4.53
N LEU A 102 3.67 -20.38 4.19
CA LEU A 102 2.53 -20.82 5.00
C LEU A 102 2.85 -21.92 6.03
N VAL A 103 4.06 -22.46 6.02
CA VAL A 103 4.45 -23.57 6.90
C VAL A 103 5.15 -23.01 8.14
N ALA A 104 4.37 -22.60 9.14
CA ALA A 104 4.84 -22.27 10.48
C ALA A 104 4.99 -23.52 11.37
#